data_AF-A0A6G0I439-F1
#
_entry.id   AF-A0A6G0I439-F1
#
_cell.length_a   1.000
_cell.length_b   1.000
_cell.length_c   1.000
_cell.angle_alpha   90.00
_cell.angle_beta   90.00
_cell.angle_gamma   90.00
#
_symmetry.space_group_name_H-M   'P 1'
#
loop_
_entity.id
_entity.type
_entity.pdbx_description
1 polymer ?
#
loop_
_entity_poly.entity_id
_entity_poly.type
_entity_poly.pdbx_seq_one_letter_code
_entity_poly.pdbx_strand_id
1 'polypeptide(L)'
;MNCKVLIYKTSKAFLTLHVYLIPRDPALQETMKNKALSMGYKMIHKPYPEKSLKMRERFILTADKDGAEIYPETLKLVYESSDPNFFEVFIENPDSNFQLTLRHETGPVWTSVIRKNDYQNTGDTLMMFDKELDKVRSRLVEKMSRQVIKQLLDDLLKDGVLNDEEKDSILQENSTSSDRARCLIDMVKKKGQEASRKLFTHLQERDPTLSTELELPGWTDVL
;
A
#
# COMPACT_ATOMS: atom_id res chain seq x y z
N MET A 1 2.46 9.18 24.38
CA MET A 1 1.87 8.44 23.25
C MET A 1 2.96 8.26 22.23
N ASN A 2 3.06 7.07 21.65
CA ASN A 2 3.97 6.84 20.54
C ASN A 2 3.27 7.31 19.26
N CYS A 3 3.87 8.26 18.55
CA CYS A 3 3.38 8.74 17.27
C CYS A 3 4.25 8.20 16.15
N LYS A 4 3.69 8.10 14.95
CA LYS A 4 4.39 7.71 13.74
C LYS A 4 4.45 8.90 12.79
N VAL A 5 5.54 8.95 12.03
CA VAL A 5 5.67 9.81 10.85
C VAL A 5 5.46 8.90 9.64
N LEU A 6 4.45 9.19 8.83
CA LEU A 6 4.23 8.51 7.54
C LEU A 6 4.56 9.47 6.41
N ILE A 7 5.25 8.98 5.38
CA ILE A 7 5.67 9.79 4.23
C ILE A 7 5.11 9.14 2.98
N TYR A 8 4.35 9.91 2.21
CA TYR A 8 3.80 9.48 0.93
C TYR A 8 4.27 10.42 -0.17
N LYS A 9 4.84 9.88 -1.25
CA LYS A 9 5.11 10.60 -2.48
C LYS A 9 3.84 10.64 -3.33
N THR A 10 3.44 11.83 -3.79
CA THR A 10 2.30 11.96 -4.71
C THR A 10 2.68 11.62 -6.15
N SER A 11 1.67 11.57 -7.03
CA SER A 11 1.82 11.34 -8.47
C SER A 11 2.06 12.64 -9.27
N LYS A 12 2.30 13.77 -8.61
CA LYS A 12 2.59 15.07 -9.26
C LYS A 12 3.92 15.03 -10.05
N ALA A 13 4.06 15.94 -11.02
CA ALA A 13 5.23 16.02 -11.91
C ALA A 13 6.54 16.35 -11.15
N PHE A 14 6.45 17.24 -10.16
CA PHE A 14 7.55 17.56 -9.26
C PHE A 14 7.47 16.71 -7.99
N LEU A 15 8.57 16.62 -7.23
CA LEU A 15 8.55 15.86 -5.99
C LEU A 15 7.67 16.59 -4.97
N THR A 16 6.55 15.95 -4.66
CA THR A 16 5.67 16.37 -3.58
C THR A 16 5.48 15.22 -2.61
N LEU A 17 5.81 15.45 -1.34
CA LEU A 17 5.62 14.50 -0.25
C LEU A 17 4.51 15.00 0.69
N HIS A 18 3.63 14.11 1.10
CA HIS A 18 2.74 14.32 2.23
C HIS A 18 3.33 13.62 3.46
N VAL A 19 3.65 14.39 4.49
CA VAL A 19 4.25 13.91 5.73
C VAL A 19 3.22 14.02 6.86
N TYR A 20 2.67 12.89 7.28
CA TYR A 20 1.64 12.79 8.30
C TYR A 20 2.24 12.52 9.68
N LEU A 21 1.72 13.22 10.69
CA LEU A 21 1.97 12.91 12.10
C LEU A 21 0.71 12.25 12.66
N ILE A 22 0.77 10.97 12.98
CA ILE A 22 -0.39 10.24 13.49
C ILE A 22 -0.07 9.53 14.80
N PRO A 23 -1.03 9.37 15.72
CA PRO A 23 -0.87 8.44 16.83
C PRO A 23 -0.69 7.01 16.30
N ARG A 24 -0.12 6.16 17.15
CA ARG A 24 -0.03 4.72 16.88
C ARG A 24 -1.43 4.08 17.00
N ASP A 25 -2.20 4.24 15.95
CA ASP A 25 -3.53 3.67 15.75
C ASP A 25 -3.50 2.83 14.46
N PRO A 26 -3.74 1.50 14.54
CA PRO A 26 -3.80 0.65 13.37
C PRO A 26 -4.90 1.02 12.37
N ALA A 27 -6.09 1.38 12.84
CA ALA A 27 -7.23 1.69 11.97
C ALA A 27 -6.93 2.94 11.13
N LEU A 28 -6.42 3.99 11.77
CA LEU A 28 -6.02 5.22 11.08
C LEU A 28 -4.88 4.98 10.07
N GLN A 29 -3.91 4.13 10.42
CA GLN A 29 -2.83 3.76 9.50
C GLN A 29 -3.39 3.09 8.24
N GLU A 30 -4.38 2.23 8.40
CA GLU A 30 -5.01 1.53 7.29
C GLU A 30 -5.84 2.48 6.42
N THR A 31 -6.63 3.37 7.03
CA THR A 31 -7.34 4.44 6.31
C THR A 31 -6.38 5.28 5.45
N MET A 32 -5.22 5.64 6.00
CA MET A 32 -4.20 6.41 5.26
C MET A 32 -3.57 5.61 4.13
N LYS A 33 -3.35 4.31 4.31
CA LYS A 33 -2.88 3.45 3.21
C LYS A 33 -3.91 3.38 2.09
N ASN A 34 -5.19 3.14 2.39
CA ASN A 34 -6.24 3.04 1.36
C ASN A 34 -6.38 4.33 0.58
N LYS A 35 -6.37 5.47 1.28
CA LYS A 35 -6.35 6.79 0.65
C LYS A 35 -5.13 6.99 -0.24
N ALA A 36 -3.95 6.59 0.22
CA ALA A 36 -2.74 6.66 -0.59
C ALA A 36 -2.83 5.78 -1.84
N LEU A 37 -3.32 4.54 -1.72
CA LEU A 37 -3.51 3.64 -2.87
C LEU A 37 -4.50 4.22 -3.89
N SER A 38 -5.66 4.72 -3.44
CA SER A 38 -6.67 5.29 -4.35
C SER A 38 -6.18 6.55 -5.08
N MET A 39 -5.28 7.32 -4.47
CA MET A 39 -4.66 8.51 -5.08
C MET A 39 -3.38 8.19 -5.88
N GLY A 40 -2.95 6.92 -5.92
CA GLY A 40 -1.70 6.51 -6.57
C GLY A 40 -0.43 7.01 -5.87
N TYR A 41 -0.53 7.34 -4.59
CA TYR A 41 0.60 7.77 -3.77
C TYR A 41 1.46 6.57 -3.36
N LYS A 42 2.76 6.82 -3.18
CA LYS A 42 3.74 5.77 -2.86
C LYS A 42 4.37 6.03 -1.49
N MET A 43 4.27 5.06 -0.58
CA MET A 43 4.84 5.19 0.76
C MET A 43 6.38 5.15 0.70
N ILE A 44 7.03 6.05 1.43
CA ILE A 44 8.47 6.04 1.69
C ILE A 44 8.67 5.59 3.14
N HIS A 45 9.22 4.39 3.33
CA HIS A 45 9.47 3.83 4.66
C HIS A 45 10.67 4.52 5.33
N LYS A 46 10.42 5.10 6.52
CA LYS A 46 11.43 5.71 7.39
C LYS A 46 11.21 5.30 8.84
N PRO A 47 12.27 5.30 9.68
CA PRO A 47 12.14 5.03 11.10
C PRO A 47 11.17 6.00 11.77
N TYR A 48 10.46 5.55 12.79
CA TYR A 48 9.56 6.41 13.57
C TYR A 48 10.33 7.25 14.61
N PRO A 49 9.75 8.35 15.11
CA PRO A 49 10.33 9.11 16.21
C PRO A 49 10.56 8.23 17.45
N GLU A 50 11.78 8.29 18.00
CA GLU A 50 12.10 7.67 19.30
C GLU A 50 11.45 8.47 20.45
N LYS A 51 11.38 9.80 20.29
CA LYS A 51 10.71 10.69 21.24
C LYS A 51 9.20 10.68 21.01
N SER A 52 8.45 10.47 22.08
CA SER A 52 6.99 10.60 22.06
C SER A 52 6.57 12.02 21.68
N LEU A 53 5.85 12.17 20.56
CA LEU A 53 5.17 13.42 20.21
C LEU A 53 3.91 13.56 21.09
N LYS A 54 3.63 14.75 21.60
CA LYS A 54 2.46 15.00 22.44
C LYS A 54 1.31 15.58 21.62
N MET A 55 0.11 15.12 21.94
CA MET A 55 -1.12 15.68 21.37
C MET A 55 -1.28 17.15 21.76
N ARG A 56 -1.89 17.92 20.86
CA ARG A 56 -2.16 19.36 20.96
C ARG A 56 -0.92 20.26 20.97
N GLU A 57 0.29 19.71 20.89
CA GLU A 57 1.51 20.48 20.64
C GLU A 57 1.68 20.82 19.16
N ARG A 58 2.53 21.81 18.90
CA ARG A 58 2.85 22.29 17.55
C ARG A 58 4.21 21.78 17.13
N PHE A 59 4.30 21.39 15.87
CA PHE A 59 5.51 20.87 15.25
C PHE A 59 5.79 21.64 13.97
N ILE A 60 7.07 21.70 13.63
CA ILE A 60 7.58 22.31 12.40
C ILE A 60 8.36 21.25 11.65
N LEU A 61 8.10 21.08 10.36
CA LEU A 61 8.90 20.24 9.49
C LEU A 61 9.87 21.12 8.69
N THR A 62 11.11 20.70 8.60
CA THR A 62 12.18 21.39 7.86
C THR A 62 12.87 20.42 6.92
N ALA A 63 13.38 20.93 5.80
CA ALA A 63 14.23 20.20 4.87
C ALA A 63 15.56 20.94 4.70
N ASP A 64 16.65 20.21 4.48
CA ASP A 64 17.97 20.79 4.18
C ASP A 64 18.21 20.99 2.67
N LYS A 65 17.20 20.74 1.84
CA LYS A 65 17.25 20.95 0.38
C LYS A 65 16.90 22.39 0.04
N ASP A 66 17.79 23.04 -0.71
CA ASP A 66 17.53 24.38 -1.25
C ASP A 66 16.29 24.39 -2.14
N GLY A 67 15.45 25.42 -1.96
CA GLY A 67 14.18 25.56 -2.68
C GLY A 67 13.08 24.59 -2.23
N ALA A 68 13.26 23.87 -1.13
CA ALA A 68 12.19 23.08 -0.54
C ALA A 68 11.13 24.00 0.08
N GLU A 69 9.89 23.86 -0.38
CA GLU A 69 8.74 24.56 0.18
C GLU A 69 7.95 23.60 1.06
N ILE A 70 7.59 24.04 2.27
CA ILE A 70 6.87 23.21 3.25
C ILE A 70 5.64 23.95 3.75
N TYR A 71 4.47 23.32 3.62
CA TYR A 71 3.19 23.85 4.08
C TYR A 71 2.41 22.80 4.89
N PRO A 72 1.75 23.16 6.01
CA PRO A 72 1.80 24.45 6.68
C PRO A 72 3.14 24.68 7.38
N GLU A 73 3.48 25.93 7.69
CA GLU A 73 4.70 26.27 8.45
C GLU A 73 4.74 25.60 9.83
N THR A 74 3.57 25.42 10.44
CA THR A 74 3.43 24.77 11.74
C THR A 74 2.15 23.96 11.77
N LEU A 75 2.25 22.72 12.25
CA LEU A 75 1.13 21.80 12.37
C LEU A 75 0.88 21.48 13.85
N LYS A 76 -0.37 21.61 14.28
CA LYS A 76 -0.79 21.15 15.61
C LYS A 76 -1.16 19.68 15.53
N LEU A 77 -0.48 18.83 16.29
CA LEU A 77 -0.79 17.40 16.33
C LEU A 77 -2.14 17.19 17.02
N VAL A 78 -3.14 16.82 16.26
CA VAL A 78 -4.48 16.47 16.76
C VAL A 78 -4.83 15.07 16.28
N TYR A 79 -5.67 14.38 17.03
CA TYR A 79 -6.25 13.13 16.56
C TYR A 79 -7.43 13.47 15.66
N GLU A 80 -7.29 13.16 14.37
CA GLU A 80 -8.35 13.21 13.38
C GLU A 80 -8.40 11.83 12.72
N SER A 81 -9.50 11.12 12.88
CA SER A 81 -9.60 9.70 12.52
C SER A 81 -9.93 9.49 11.04
N SER A 82 -10.35 10.53 10.33
CA SER A 82 -10.79 10.43 8.93
C SER A 82 -9.80 11.05 7.95
N ASP A 83 -9.33 12.27 8.23
CA ASP A 83 -8.39 12.99 7.37
C ASP A 83 -7.38 13.80 8.20
N PRO A 84 -6.31 13.16 8.71
CA PRO A 84 -5.26 13.85 9.44
C PRO A 84 -4.58 14.91 8.58
N ASN A 85 -4.33 16.08 9.17
CA ASN A 85 -3.47 17.08 8.56
C ASN A 85 -2.05 16.54 8.34
N PHE A 86 -1.39 17.07 7.31
CA PHE A 86 -0.02 16.71 6.93
C PHE A 86 0.77 17.96 6.58
N PHE A 87 2.09 17.79 6.53
CA PHE A 87 2.98 18.73 5.83
C PHE A 87 3.10 18.30 4.38
N GLU A 88 2.77 19.19 3.44
CA GLU A 88 3.20 19.09 2.05
C GLU A 88 4.65 19.60 1.95
N VAL A 89 5.53 18.77 1.40
CA VAL A 89 6.90 19.15 1.05
C VAL A 89 6.99 19.14 -0.46
N PHE A 90 7.26 20.30 -1.06
CA PHE A 90 7.44 20.47 -2.49
C PHE A 90 8.89 20.77 -2.81
N ILE A 91 9.45 20.03 -3.78
CA ILE A 91 10.80 20.22 -4.30
C ILE A 91 10.74 20.07 -5.81
N GLU A 92 11.00 21.16 -6.52
CA GLU A 92 10.97 21.18 -8.00
C GLU A 92 12.08 20.30 -8.61
N ASN A 93 13.32 20.41 -8.07
CA ASN A 93 14.51 19.72 -8.58
C ASN A 93 15.18 18.83 -7.51
N PRO A 94 14.63 17.64 -7.24
CA PRO A 94 15.14 16.70 -6.24
C PRO A 94 16.22 15.79 -6.85
N ASP A 95 17.35 16.36 -7.23
CA ASP A 95 18.45 15.64 -7.88
C ASP A 95 19.43 14.96 -6.88
N SER A 96 19.20 15.13 -5.58
CA SER A 96 20.07 14.67 -4.49
C SER A 96 19.28 14.09 -3.32
N ASN A 97 19.97 13.37 -2.43
CA ASN A 97 19.42 13.07 -1.11
C ASN A 97 19.13 14.38 -0.36
N PHE A 98 18.18 14.34 0.55
CA PHE A 98 17.90 15.45 1.47
C PHE A 98 17.38 14.90 2.80
N GLN A 99 17.47 15.68 3.85
CA GLN A 99 17.04 15.34 5.20
C GLN A 99 15.76 16.09 5.55
N LEU A 100 14.79 15.36 6.09
CA LEU A 100 13.65 15.94 6.79
C LEU A 100 13.92 15.95 8.30
N THR A 101 13.63 17.06 8.95
CA THR A 101 13.73 17.21 10.41
C THR A 101 12.43 17.78 10.97
N LEU A 102 11.78 16.99 11.82
CA LEU A 102 10.63 17.40 12.63
C LEU A 102 11.13 18.02 13.93
N ARG A 103 10.64 19.21 14.24
CA ARG A 103 11.07 20.02 15.38
C ARG A 103 9.89 20.34 16.29
N HIS A 104 10.16 20.32 17.58
CA HIS A 104 9.34 20.93 18.63
C HIS A 104 10.07 22.17 19.16
N GLU A 105 9.42 23.00 19.98
CA GLU A 105 10.01 24.18 20.62
C GLU A 105 11.30 23.83 21.39
N THR A 106 11.38 22.61 21.94
CA THR A 106 12.54 22.11 22.70
C THR A 106 13.66 21.53 21.83
N GLY A 107 13.49 21.51 20.50
CA GLY A 107 14.50 21.06 19.55
C GLY A 107 14.03 19.92 18.62
N PRO A 108 14.96 19.25 17.92
CA PRO A 108 14.62 18.18 16.99
C PRO A 108 14.08 16.94 17.73
N VAL A 109 12.98 16.42 17.20
CA VAL A 109 12.28 15.23 17.74
C VAL A 109 12.36 14.03 16.81
N TRP A 110 12.58 14.27 15.52
CA TRP A 110 12.80 13.23 14.52
C TRP A 110 13.58 13.79 13.33
N THR A 111 14.48 13.00 12.80
CA THR A 111 15.30 13.35 11.64
C THR A 111 15.44 12.12 10.76
N SER A 112 15.34 12.29 9.45
CA SER A 112 15.49 11.18 8.51
C SER A 112 15.95 11.65 7.14
N VAL A 113 16.92 10.93 6.57
CA VAL A 113 17.40 11.17 5.21
C VAL A 113 16.47 10.50 4.21
N ILE A 114 15.92 11.29 3.29
CA ILE A 114 15.20 10.86 2.09
C ILE A 114 16.23 10.71 0.97
N ARG A 115 16.49 9.48 0.56
CA ARG A 115 17.44 9.18 -0.50
C ARG A 115 16.79 9.40 -1.85
N LYS A 116 17.58 9.80 -2.84
CA LYS A 116 17.18 9.95 -4.24
C LYS A 116 16.42 8.73 -4.76
N ASN A 117 16.94 7.55 -4.43
CA ASN A 117 16.34 6.28 -4.80
C ASN A 117 14.94 6.07 -4.22
N ASP A 118 14.65 6.62 -3.03
CA ASP A 118 13.37 6.43 -2.35
C ASP A 118 12.20 7.10 -3.08
N TYR A 119 12.48 8.16 -3.86
CA TYR A 119 11.44 8.90 -4.59
C TYR A 119 11.61 8.87 -6.12
N GLN A 120 12.79 8.56 -6.64
CA GLN A 120 13.02 8.37 -8.08
C GLN A 120 12.79 6.93 -8.54
N ASN A 121 13.29 5.95 -7.79
CA ASN A 121 13.02 4.54 -8.05
C ASN A 121 11.72 4.15 -7.38
N THR A 122 10.64 4.64 -7.97
CA THR A 122 9.30 4.12 -7.73
C THR A 122 9.04 2.87 -8.58
N GLY A 123 9.97 1.91 -8.53
CA GLY A 123 9.79 0.53 -8.97
C GLY A 123 9.76 -0.39 -7.74
N ASP A 124 8.66 -1.10 -7.57
CA ASP A 124 8.54 -2.38 -6.86
C ASP A 124 9.04 -2.49 -5.40
N THR A 125 8.50 -1.69 -4.47
CA THR A 125 8.48 -2.08 -3.04
C THR A 125 7.07 -2.02 -2.46
N LEU A 126 6.06 -2.17 -3.32
CA LEU A 126 4.74 -2.66 -2.94
C LEU A 126 4.72 -4.15 -3.28
N MET A 127 4.09 -4.94 -2.42
CA MET A 127 4.10 -6.40 -2.44
C MET A 127 3.93 -6.95 -3.85
N MET A 128 4.90 -7.72 -4.32
CA MET A 128 4.81 -8.43 -5.59
C MET A 128 3.75 -9.53 -5.41
N PHE A 129 2.49 -9.18 -5.60
CA PHE A 129 1.36 -10.09 -5.46
C PHE A 129 1.52 -11.32 -6.35
N ASP A 130 2.17 -11.17 -7.50
CA ASP A 130 2.58 -12.26 -8.38
C ASP A 130 3.60 -13.21 -7.70
N LYS A 131 4.54 -12.68 -6.91
CA LYS A 131 5.48 -13.49 -6.11
C LYS A 131 4.84 -14.09 -4.87
N GLU A 132 3.91 -13.40 -4.23
CA GLU A 132 3.14 -13.98 -3.11
C GLU A 132 2.20 -15.07 -3.62
N LEU A 133 1.56 -14.87 -4.77
CA LEU A 133 0.75 -15.87 -5.46
C LEU A 133 1.57 -17.12 -5.78
N ASP A 134 2.84 -16.99 -6.17
CA ASP A 134 3.76 -18.13 -6.32
C ASP A 134 3.96 -18.91 -5.02
N LYS A 135 4.14 -18.21 -3.89
CA LYS A 135 4.38 -18.86 -2.59
C LYS A 135 3.18 -19.65 -2.12
N VAL A 136 1.96 -19.14 -2.35
CA VAL A 136 0.71 -19.79 -1.88
C VAL A 136 0.04 -20.66 -2.94
N ARG A 137 0.52 -20.65 -4.18
CA ARG A 137 -0.05 -21.38 -5.34
C ARG A 137 -0.37 -22.84 -5.05
N SER A 138 0.58 -23.60 -4.49
CA SER A 138 0.37 -25.04 -4.22
C SER A 138 -0.81 -25.27 -3.27
N ARG A 139 -0.87 -24.49 -2.18
CA ARG A 139 -1.92 -24.57 -1.18
C ARG A 139 -3.27 -24.14 -1.73
N LEU A 140 -3.31 -23.12 -2.59
CA LEU A 140 -4.53 -22.69 -3.29
C LEU A 140 -5.05 -23.78 -4.23
N VAL A 141 -4.17 -24.40 -5.02
CA VAL A 141 -4.53 -25.47 -5.95
C VAL A 141 -5.10 -26.70 -5.24
N GLU A 142 -4.60 -27.00 -4.04
CA GLU A 142 -5.08 -28.12 -3.22
C GLU A 142 -6.43 -27.84 -2.55
N LYS A 143 -6.67 -26.61 -2.12
CA LYS A 143 -7.80 -26.27 -1.24
C LYS A 143 -8.96 -25.57 -1.91
N MET A 144 -8.76 -24.96 -3.08
CA MET A 144 -9.84 -24.29 -3.79
C MET A 144 -10.91 -25.29 -4.25
N SER A 145 -12.13 -25.09 -3.77
CA SER A 145 -13.29 -25.86 -4.24
C SER A 145 -13.70 -25.42 -5.64
N ARG A 146 -14.38 -26.31 -6.38
CA ARG A 146 -14.92 -25.96 -7.72
C ARG A 146 -15.86 -24.75 -7.68
N GLN A 147 -16.58 -24.58 -6.57
CA GLN A 147 -17.49 -23.46 -6.40
C GLN A 147 -16.73 -22.14 -6.27
N VAL A 148 -15.71 -22.08 -5.42
CA VAL A 148 -14.86 -20.89 -5.24
C VAL A 148 -14.18 -20.52 -6.57
N ILE A 149 -13.64 -21.50 -7.30
CA ILE A 149 -13.00 -21.26 -8.61
C ILE A 149 -13.99 -20.61 -9.60
N LYS A 150 -15.23 -21.13 -9.67
CA LYS A 150 -16.24 -20.57 -10.58
C LYS A 150 -16.60 -19.14 -10.20
N GLN A 151 -16.79 -18.87 -8.90
CA GLN A 151 -17.08 -17.52 -8.42
C GLN A 151 -15.94 -16.55 -8.71
N LEU A 152 -14.68 -16.95 -8.48
CA LEU A 152 -13.51 -16.13 -8.81
C LEU A 152 -13.41 -15.83 -10.30
N LEU A 153 -13.72 -16.81 -11.17
CA LEU A 153 -13.76 -16.57 -12.62
C LEU A 153 -14.83 -15.54 -13.00
N ASP A 154 -16.02 -15.61 -12.38
CA ASP A 154 -17.09 -14.63 -12.58
C ASP A 154 -16.68 -13.22 -12.11
N ASP A 155 -16.06 -13.13 -10.92
CA ASP A 155 -15.63 -11.87 -10.32
C ASP A 155 -14.49 -11.22 -11.11
N LEU A 156 -13.50 -12.01 -11.56
CA LEU A 156 -12.37 -11.53 -12.36
C LEU A 156 -12.77 -11.15 -13.79
N LEU A 157 -13.79 -11.80 -14.36
CA LEU A 157 -14.40 -11.38 -15.62
C LEU A 157 -15.09 -10.02 -15.45
N LYS A 158 -15.90 -9.87 -14.39
CA LYS A 158 -16.60 -8.61 -14.06
C LYS A 158 -15.62 -7.44 -13.87
N ASP A 159 -14.46 -7.73 -13.29
CA ASP A 159 -13.38 -6.78 -13.06
C ASP A 159 -12.52 -6.49 -14.29
N GLY A 160 -12.79 -7.13 -15.43
CA GLY A 160 -12.03 -7.00 -16.68
C GLY A 160 -10.63 -7.60 -16.63
N VAL A 161 -10.34 -8.46 -15.64
CA VAL A 161 -9.07 -9.19 -15.56
C VAL A 161 -9.05 -10.32 -16.57
N LEU A 162 -10.15 -11.07 -16.68
CA LEU A 162 -10.35 -12.11 -17.67
C LEU A 162 -11.32 -11.63 -18.75
N ASN A 163 -11.20 -12.18 -19.95
CA ASN A 163 -12.26 -12.14 -20.95
C ASN A 163 -13.07 -13.46 -20.97
N ASP A 164 -14.16 -13.49 -21.74
CA ASP A 164 -15.04 -14.65 -21.84
C ASP A 164 -14.29 -15.87 -22.40
N GLU A 165 -13.42 -15.69 -23.39
CA GLU A 165 -12.65 -16.79 -23.99
C GLU A 165 -11.67 -17.43 -23.00
N GLU A 166 -10.98 -16.61 -22.20
CA GLU A 166 -10.03 -17.05 -21.17
C GLU A 166 -10.75 -17.83 -20.06
N LYS A 167 -11.91 -17.33 -19.63
CA LYS A 167 -12.76 -18.01 -18.66
C LYS A 167 -13.25 -19.36 -19.16
N ASP A 168 -13.76 -19.40 -20.39
CA ASP A 168 -14.26 -20.63 -20.99
C ASP A 168 -13.15 -21.65 -21.21
N SER A 169 -11.95 -21.21 -21.60
CA SER A 169 -10.77 -22.06 -21.73
C SER A 169 -10.43 -22.74 -20.40
N ILE A 170 -10.44 -22.01 -19.28
CA ILE A 170 -10.17 -22.57 -17.95
C ILE A 170 -11.24 -23.61 -17.57
N LEU A 171 -12.50 -23.38 -17.91
CA LEU A 171 -13.62 -24.27 -17.57
C LEU A 171 -13.66 -25.53 -18.43
N GLN A 172 -13.31 -25.45 -19.72
CA GLN A 172 -13.42 -26.54 -20.68
C GLN A 172 -12.19 -27.46 -20.68
N GLU A 173 -10.97 -26.91 -20.55
CA GLU A 173 -9.74 -27.70 -20.72
C GLU A 173 -9.35 -28.53 -19.48
N ASN A 174 -9.99 -28.29 -18.32
CA ASN A 174 -9.55 -28.85 -17.04
C ASN A 174 -10.63 -29.71 -16.37
N SER A 175 -10.33 -31.00 -16.17
CA SER A 175 -11.27 -32.01 -15.63
C SER A 175 -11.35 -32.02 -14.10
N THR A 176 -10.29 -31.59 -13.41
CA THR A 176 -10.22 -31.53 -11.94
C THR A 176 -10.30 -30.10 -11.40
N SER A 177 -10.69 -29.94 -10.13
CA SER A 177 -10.67 -28.63 -9.45
C SER A 177 -9.25 -28.06 -9.38
N SER A 178 -8.26 -28.91 -9.11
CA SER A 178 -6.86 -28.50 -8.98
C SER A 178 -6.28 -28.00 -10.29
N ASP A 179 -6.60 -28.65 -11.42
CA ASP A 179 -6.13 -28.18 -12.72
C ASP A 179 -6.75 -26.81 -13.09
N ARG A 180 -8.04 -26.61 -12.79
CA ARG A 180 -8.71 -25.31 -12.97
C ARG A 180 -8.09 -24.21 -12.11
N ALA A 181 -7.84 -24.49 -10.83
CA ALA A 181 -7.19 -23.55 -9.93
C ALA A 181 -5.79 -23.18 -10.44
N ARG A 182 -5.04 -24.16 -10.94
CA ARG A 182 -3.70 -23.95 -11.50
C ARG A 182 -3.74 -23.00 -12.71
N CYS A 183 -4.63 -23.26 -13.66
CA CYS A 183 -4.78 -22.42 -14.85
C CYS A 183 -5.24 -21.00 -14.50
N LEU A 184 -6.21 -20.86 -13.60
CA LEU A 184 -6.65 -19.55 -13.11
C LEU A 184 -5.49 -18.76 -12.51
N ILE A 185 -4.74 -19.36 -11.58
CA ILE A 185 -3.61 -18.72 -10.91
C ILE A 185 -2.53 -18.32 -11.91
N ASP A 186 -2.15 -19.21 -12.82
CA ASP A 186 -1.12 -18.94 -13.84
C ASP A 186 -1.53 -17.82 -14.80
N MET A 187 -2.80 -17.77 -15.18
CA MET A 187 -3.32 -16.75 -16.08
C MET A 187 -3.37 -15.37 -15.42
N VAL A 188 -3.90 -15.32 -14.19
CA VAL A 188 -3.93 -14.09 -13.39
C VAL A 188 -2.51 -13.56 -13.15
N LYS A 189 -1.57 -14.45 -12.82
CA LYS A 189 -0.16 -14.09 -12.64
C LYS A 189 0.46 -13.49 -13.90
N LYS A 190 0.23 -14.09 -15.07
CA LYS A 190 0.73 -13.57 -16.36
C LYS A 190 0.22 -12.17 -16.68
N LYS A 191 -0.96 -11.80 -16.17
CA LYS A 191 -1.55 -10.47 -16.33
C LYS A 191 -0.99 -9.43 -15.35
N GLY A 192 -0.22 -9.87 -14.35
CA GLY A 192 0.57 -9.00 -13.48
C GLY A 192 -0.01 -8.77 -12.09
N GLN A 193 0.62 -7.86 -11.35
CA GLN A 193 0.36 -7.66 -9.91
C GLN A 193 -1.06 -7.17 -9.60
N GLU A 194 -1.66 -6.30 -10.43
CA GLU A 194 -3.03 -5.83 -10.21
C GLU A 194 -4.07 -6.94 -10.37
N ALA A 195 -3.88 -7.81 -11.36
CA ALA A 195 -4.72 -9.00 -11.53
C ALA A 195 -4.57 -9.95 -10.33
N SER A 196 -3.32 -10.17 -9.89
CA SER A 196 -3.01 -11.02 -8.73
C SER A 196 -3.63 -10.47 -7.44
N ARG A 197 -3.59 -9.15 -7.25
CA ARG A 197 -4.25 -8.46 -6.13
C ARG A 197 -5.76 -8.69 -6.14
N LYS A 198 -6.42 -8.48 -7.27
CA LYS A 198 -7.87 -8.70 -7.41
C LYS A 198 -8.28 -10.14 -7.10
N LEU A 199 -7.49 -11.12 -7.55
CA LEU A 199 -7.72 -12.53 -7.19
C LEU A 199 -7.68 -12.75 -5.67
N PHE A 200 -6.72 -12.16 -4.97
CA PHE A 200 -6.64 -12.26 -3.51
C PHE A 200 -7.82 -11.59 -2.80
N THR A 201 -8.23 -10.39 -3.24
CA THR A 201 -9.39 -9.68 -2.68
C THR A 201 -10.65 -10.53 -2.81
N HIS A 202 -10.96 -11.02 -4.01
CA HIS A 202 -12.14 -11.87 -4.23
C HIS A 202 -12.05 -13.20 -3.48
N LEU A 203 -10.85 -13.80 -3.38
CA LEU A 203 -10.67 -15.02 -2.61
C LEU A 203 -11.00 -14.82 -1.13
N GLN A 204 -10.64 -13.68 -0.56
CA GLN A 204 -10.97 -13.34 0.83
C GLN A 204 -12.48 -13.15 1.03
N GLU A 205 -13.17 -12.53 0.07
CA GLU A 205 -14.62 -12.34 0.14
C GLU A 205 -15.39 -13.67 -0.01
N ARG A 206 -14.90 -14.56 -0.89
CA ARG A 206 -15.58 -15.84 -1.21
C ARG A 206 -15.24 -16.96 -0.22
N ASP A 207 -14.01 -16.98 0.30
CA ASP A 207 -13.53 -17.97 1.25
C ASP A 207 -12.60 -17.35 2.31
N PRO A 208 -13.18 -16.66 3.32
CA PRO A 208 -12.43 -16.07 4.42
C PRO A 208 -11.67 -17.11 5.25
N THR A 209 -12.22 -18.32 5.36
CA THR A 209 -11.63 -19.44 6.10
C THR A 209 -10.34 -19.92 5.48
N LEU A 210 -10.35 -20.15 4.16
CA LEU A 210 -9.16 -20.51 3.40
C LEU A 210 -8.13 -19.39 3.44
N SER A 211 -8.58 -18.14 3.36
CA SER A 211 -7.68 -16.98 3.39
C SER A 211 -6.94 -16.83 4.72
N THR A 212 -7.65 -17.07 5.83
CA THR A 212 -7.08 -17.08 7.18
C THR A 212 -6.09 -18.23 7.35
N GLU A 213 -6.44 -19.42 6.88
CA GLU A 213 -5.58 -20.60 6.95
C GLU A 213 -4.31 -20.45 6.10
N LEU A 214 -4.40 -19.72 4.99
CA LEU A 214 -3.28 -19.45 4.10
C LEU A 214 -2.33 -18.38 4.63
N GLU A 215 -2.62 -17.76 5.79
CA GLU A 215 -1.91 -16.59 6.33
C GLU A 215 -1.75 -15.50 5.26
N LEU A 216 -2.75 -15.36 4.39
CA LEU A 216 -2.76 -14.26 3.44
C LEU A 216 -2.77 -12.97 4.28
N PRO A 217 -1.88 -11.99 4.02
CA PRO A 217 -2.00 -10.68 4.63
C PRO A 217 -3.46 -10.20 4.58
N GLY A 218 -3.93 -9.45 5.57
CA GLY A 218 -5.28 -8.90 5.50
C GLY A 218 -5.40 -7.95 4.29
N TRP A 219 -5.71 -8.47 3.11
CA TRP A 219 -5.82 -7.73 1.85
C TRP A 219 -7.23 -7.16 1.62
N THR A 220 -8.17 -7.46 2.52
CA THR A 220 -9.53 -6.90 2.56
C THR A 220 -9.59 -5.52 3.19
N ASP A 221 -8.52 -5.07 3.83
CA ASP A 221 -8.46 -3.71 4.35
C ASP A 221 -8.13 -2.70 3.25
N VAL A 222 -8.37 -2.98 1.96
CA VAL A 222 -8.02 -2.14 0.79
C VAL A 222 -9.24 -1.73 -0.07
N LEU A 223 -10.45 -1.80 0.49
CA LEU A 223 -11.64 -1.17 -0.08
C LEU A 223 -11.94 0.16 0.65
#